data_AF-A0A662FVW8-F1
#
_entry.id   AF-A0A662FVW8-F1
#
_cell.length_a   1.000
_cell.length_b   1.000
_cell.length_c   1.000
_cell.angle_alpha   90.00
_cell.angle_beta   90.00
_cell.angle_gamma   90.00
#
_symmetry.space_group_name_H-M   'P 1'
#
loop_
_entity.id
_entity.type
_entity.pdbx_description
1 polymer ?
#
loop_
_entity_poly.entity_id
_entity_poly.type
_entity_poly.pdbx_seq_one_letter_code
_entity_poly.pdbx_strand_id
1 'polypeptide(L)'
;MNWFAKRAILALITILVAASLTFFVVRSMPGDPVDALTQEFMRQYYMNYDEARSLAESVVPYLPKGTILEQYIQYMKNFLTGNLGVSISYSTGTPVLELLASRIPWTVLVVATSLIISFLIGIAIGMVMAYKHGGKLDSA
;
A
#
# COMPACT_ATOMS: atom_id res chain seq x y z
N MET A 1 9.90 18.07 -26.46
CA MET A 1 10.87 17.37 -25.59
C MET A 1 10.38 17.13 -24.14
N ASN A 2 9.15 17.50 -23.74
CA ASN A 2 8.77 17.46 -22.31
C ASN A 2 7.61 16.49 -21.97
N TRP A 3 7.20 15.56 -22.85
CA TRP A 3 6.14 14.61 -22.51
C TRP A 3 6.56 13.67 -21.38
N PHE A 4 7.76 13.09 -21.47
CA PHE A 4 8.34 12.27 -20.40
C PHE A 4 8.50 13.06 -19.10
N ALA A 5 9.02 14.28 -19.16
CA ALA A 5 9.15 15.15 -17.98
C ALA A 5 7.79 15.49 -17.35
N LYS A 6 6.78 15.85 -18.17
CA LYS A 6 5.41 16.12 -17.69
C LYS A 6 4.79 14.89 -17.04
N ARG A 7 5.00 13.71 -17.62
CA ARG A 7 4.49 12.43 -17.08
C ARG A 7 5.19 12.06 -15.77
N ALA A 8 6.51 12.23 -15.69
CA ALA A 8 7.29 11.98 -14.48
C ALA A 8 6.88 12.92 -13.33
N ILE A 9 6.69 14.22 -13.61
CA ILE A 9 6.21 15.19 -12.62
C ILE A 9 4.81 14.84 -12.14
N LEU A 10 3.89 14.50 -13.07
CA LEU A 10 2.54 14.05 -12.71
C LEU A 10 2.60 12.81 -11.81
N ALA A 11 3.40 11.80 -12.16
CA ALA A 11 3.55 10.59 -11.35
C ALA A 11 4.09 10.90 -9.94
N LEU A 12 5.11 11.77 -9.85
CA LEU A 12 5.66 12.21 -8.56
C LEU A 12 4.59 12.89 -7.70
N ILE A 13 3.83 13.82 -8.28
CA ILE A 13 2.74 14.51 -7.58
C ILE A 13 1.68 13.51 -7.13
N THR A 14 1.29 12.56 -7.98
CA THR A 14 0.32 11.52 -7.62
C THR A 14 0.81 10.69 -6.44
N ILE A 15 2.08 10.27 -6.43
CA ILE A 15 2.67 9.52 -5.33
C ILE A 15 2.66 10.35 -4.05
N LEU A 16 3.07 11.62 -4.09
CA LEU A 16 3.08 12.50 -2.93
C LEU A 16 1.67 12.70 -2.37
N VAL A 17 0.69 13.01 -3.23
CA VAL A 17 -0.71 13.18 -2.82
C VAL A 17 -1.27 11.89 -2.22
N ALA A 18 -1.00 10.73 -2.84
CA ALA A 18 -1.43 9.44 -2.31
C ALA A 18 -0.78 9.13 -0.96
N ALA A 19 0.51 9.40 -0.80
CA ALA A 19 1.24 9.20 0.46
C ALA A 19 0.70 10.10 1.57
N SER A 20 0.45 11.39 1.28
CA SER A 20 -0.17 12.32 2.23
C SER A 20 -1.59 11.90 2.59
N LEU A 21 -2.41 11.51 1.62
CA LEU A 21 -3.77 11.04 1.86
C LEU A 21 -3.77 9.79 2.74
N THR A 22 -2.88 8.84 2.46
CA THR A 22 -2.73 7.61 3.25
C THR A 22 -2.38 7.94 4.70
N PHE A 23 -1.47 8.88 4.94
CA PHE A 23 -1.13 9.33 6.29
C PHE A 23 -2.37 9.85 7.05
N PHE A 24 -3.17 10.71 6.42
CA PHE A 24 -4.39 11.23 7.05
C PHE A 24 -5.44 10.13 7.26
N VAL A 25 -5.68 9.29 6.26
CA VAL A 25 -6.66 8.19 6.36
C VAL A 25 -6.31 7.23 7.49
N VAL A 26 -5.06 6.76 7.54
CA VAL A 26 -4.60 5.83 8.57
C VAL A 26 -4.65 6.48 9.96
N ARG A 27 -4.28 7.76 10.07
CA ARG A 27 -4.35 8.48 11.35
C ARG A 27 -5.78 8.79 11.79
N SER A 28 -6.71 8.92 10.87
CA SER A 28 -8.14 9.10 11.16
C SER A 28 -8.87 7.80 11.47
N MET A 29 -8.23 6.63 11.29
CA MET A 29 -8.84 5.36 11.69
C MET A 29 -9.02 5.33 13.21
N PRO A 30 -10.21 4.98 13.71
CA PRO A 30 -10.44 4.83 15.14
C PRO A 30 -9.70 3.58 15.65
N GLY A 31 -8.92 3.74 16.72
CA GLY A 31 -8.17 2.67 17.38
C GLY A 31 -6.75 3.12 17.72
N ASP A 32 -6.30 2.84 18.95
CA ASP A 32 -4.90 3.07 19.32
C ASP A 32 -4.05 1.93 18.74
N PRO A 33 -3.04 2.19 17.89
CA PRO A 33 -2.14 1.16 17.41
C PRO A 33 -1.43 0.43 18.55
N VAL A 34 -1.25 1.07 19.72
CA VAL A 34 -0.73 0.42 20.93
C VAL A 34 -1.71 -0.59 21.48
N ASP A 35 -3.02 -0.29 21.51
CA ASP A 35 -4.03 -1.24 21.98
C ASP A 35 -4.12 -2.46 21.06
N ALA A 36 -4.05 -2.25 19.74
CA ALA A 36 -4.04 -3.35 18.77
C ALA A 36 -2.83 -4.27 18.96
N LEU A 37 -1.65 -3.71 19.18
CA LEU A 37 -0.43 -4.47 19.46
C LEU A 37 -0.43 -5.13 20.83
N THR A 38 -0.99 -4.47 21.84
CA THR A 38 -1.14 -5.03 23.19
C THR A 38 -1.98 -6.31 23.11
N GLN A 39 -3.10 -6.28 22.38
CA GLN A 39 -3.92 -7.48 22.19
C GLN A 39 -3.20 -8.59 21.43
N GLU A 40 -2.41 -8.26 20.41
CA GLU A 40 -1.63 -9.26 19.68
C GLU A 40 -0.54 -9.89 20.58
N PHE A 41 0.16 -9.10 21.38
CA PHE A 41 1.17 -9.60 22.32
C PHE A 41 0.57 -10.44 23.44
N MET A 42 -0.59 -10.05 23.97
CA MET A 42 -1.34 -10.88 24.91
C MET A 42 -1.69 -12.24 24.29
N ARG A 43 -2.11 -12.27 23.03
CA ARG A 43 -2.48 -13.52 22.33
C ARG A 43 -1.28 -14.38 21.97
N GLN A 44 -0.20 -13.76 21.48
CA GLN A 44 0.96 -14.47 20.95
C GLN A 44 1.90 -14.96 22.07
N TYR A 45 2.08 -14.17 23.12
CA TYR A 45 3.07 -14.44 24.18
C TYR A 45 2.43 -14.74 25.55
N TYR A 46 1.10 -14.80 25.64
CA TYR A 46 0.36 -15.03 26.89
C TYR A 46 0.76 -14.06 28.02
N MET A 47 1.11 -12.83 27.65
CA MET A 47 1.50 -11.77 28.58
C MET A 47 0.30 -11.14 29.27
N ASN A 48 0.49 -10.63 30.48
CA ASN A 48 -0.50 -9.78 31.15
C ASN A 48 -0.64 -8.44 30.43
N TYR A 49 -1.79 -7.76 30.60
CA TYR A 49 -2.09 -6.50 29.91
C TYR A 49 -1.00 -5.43 30.11
N ASP A 50 -0.49 -5.25 31.34
CA ASP A 50 0.52 -4.23 31.65
C ASP A 50 1.89 -4.55 31.02
N GLU A 51 2.27 -5.82 30.97
CA GLU A 51 3.51 -6.27 30.32
C GLU A 51 3.40 -6.17 28.79
N ALA A 52 2.27 -6.59 28.23
CA ALA A 52 2.01 -6.49 26.80
C ALA A 52 1.94 -5.01 26.35
N ARG A 53 1.36 -4.13 27.16
CA ARG A 53 1.25 -2.70 26.85
C ARG A 53 2.60 -2.00 26.92
N SER A 54 3.40 -2.25 27.95
CA SER A 54 4.77 -1.69 28.05
C SER A 54 5.66 -2.19 26.92
N LEU A 55 5.52 -3.45 26.52
CA LEU A 55 6.19 -3.98 25.34
C LEU A 55 5.68 -3.32 24.05
N ALA A 56 4.37 -3.17 23.88
CA ALA A 56 3.77 -2.46 22.74
C ALA A 56 4.28 -1.01 22.64
N GLU A 57 4.33 -0.27 23.74
CA GLU A 57 4.88 1.08 23.80
C GLU A 57 6.38 1.12 23.46
N SER A 58 7.15 0.08 23.81
CA SER A 58 8.58 -0.03 23.50
C SER A 58 8.88 -0.46 22.06
N VAL A 59 8.02 -1.29 21.47
CA VAL A 59 8.15 -1.84 20.10
C VAL A 59 7.53 -0.88 19.08
N VAL A 60 6.81 0.15 19.53
CA VAL A 60 6.24 1.22 18.70
C VAL A 60 7.08 2.49 18.82
N PRO A 61 8.25 2.57 18.15
CA PRO A 61 8.92 3.86 17.91
C PRO A 61 8.09 4.77 16.97
N TYR A 62 6.93 4.29 16.50
CA TYR A 62 6.03 4.93 15.56
C TYR A 62 4.73 5.45 16.17
N LEU A 63 4.64 5.61 17.50
CA LEU A 63 3.68 6.57 18.04
C LEU A 63 4.35 7.91 17.81
N PRO A 64 3.88 8.69 16.83
CA PRO A 64 4.55 9.93 16.54
C PRO A 64 4.35 10.87 17.73
N LYS A 65 5.42 11.06 18.48
CA LYS A 65 5.50 12.03 19.58
C LYS A 65 5.71 13.40 18.94
N GLY A 66 4.95 14.40 19.38
CA GLY A 66 5.02 15.76 18.84
C GLY A 66 3.77 16.19 18.08
N THR A 67 3.82 17.42 17.56
CA THR A 67 2.76 18.05 16.78
C THR A 67 2.52 17.32 15.46
N ILE A 68 1.28 17.35 14.94
CA ILE A 68 0.87 16.68 13.69
C ILE A 68 1.84 16.94 12.51
N LEU A 69 2.40 18.14 12.47
CA LEU A 69 3.33 18.56 11.43
C LEU A 69 4.68 17.82 11.51
N GLU A 70 5.22 17.61 12.71
CA GLU A 70 6.47 16.86 12.91
C GLU A 70 6.33 15.40 12.46
N GLN A 71 5.16 14.81 12.73
CA GLN A 71 4.85 13.43 12.36
C GLN A 71 4.78 13.26 10.85
N TYR A 72 4.12 14.22 10.18
CA TYR A 72 4.01 14.23 8.73
C TYR A 72 5.38 14.42 8.07
N ILE A 73 6.20 15.34 8.58
CA ILE A 73 7.57 15.57 8.08
C ILE A 73 8.42 14.31 8.24
N GLN A 74 8.36 13.67 9.42
CA GLN A 74 9.11 12.44 9.68
C GLN A 74 8.64 11.29 8.78
N TYR A 75 7.32 11.13 8.59
CA TYR A 75 6.74 10.15 7.68
C TYR A 75 7.22 10.37 6.24
N MET A 76 7.15 11.61 5.74
CA MET A 76 7.57 11.93 4.38
C MET A 76 9.07 11.74 4.18
N LYS A 77 9.89 12.11 5.16
CA LYS A 77 11.34 11.88 5.14
C LYS A 77 11.67 10.39 5.07
N ASN A 78 11.03 9.58 5.91
CA ASN A 78 11.20 8.13 5.94
C ASN A 78 10.75 7.47 4.63
N PHE A 79 9.63 7.92 4.06
CA PHE A 79 9.14 7.46 2.76
C PHE A 79 10.14 7.74 1.64
N LEU A 80 10.70 8.96 1.58
CA LEU A 80 11.68 9.36 0.57
C LEU A 80 13.04 8.67 0.73
N THR A 81 13.45 8.30 1.95
CA THR A 81 14.68 7.53 2.20
C THR A 81 14.50 6.03 2.00
N GLY A 82 13.30 5.57 1.64
CA GLY A 82 12.98 4.15 1.48
C GLY A 82 12.84 3.39 2.80
N ASN A 83 12.88 4.09 3.94
CA ASN A 83 12.62 3.50 5.25
C ASN A 83 11.11 3.49 5.50
N LEU A 84 10.43 2.45 5.01
CA LEU A 84 8.98 2.28 5.18
C LEU A 84 8.59 1.84 6.61
N GLY A 85 9.56 1.67 7.50
CA GLY A 85 9.35 1.21 8.87
C GLY A 85 8.99 -0.26 8.98
N VAL A 86 8.41 -0.62 10.13
CA VAL A 86 8.01 -1.98 10.46
C VAL A 86 6.50 -2.13 10.42
N SER A 87 6.03 -3.32 10.09
CA SER A 87 4.61 -3.64 10.11
C SER A 87 4.09 -3.67 11.55
N ILE A 88 2.94 -3.03 11.77
CA ILE A 88 2.23 -2.97 13.05
C ILE A 88 0.99 -3.89 13.03
N SER A 89 0.49 -4.27 11.85
CA SER A 89 -0.78 -5.00 11.71
C SER A 89 -0.66 -6.45 11.24
N TYR A 90 0.36 -6.79 10.45
CA TYR A 90 0.44 -8.11 9.80
C TYR A 90 1.54 -9.00 10.38
N SER A 91 2.67 -8.41 10.77
CA SER A 91 3.80 -9.12 11.38
C SER A 91 4.66 -8.12 12.14
N THR A 92 4.35 -7.94 13.43
CA THR A 92 4.97 -6.96 14.31
C THR A 92 6.49 -7.05 14.26
N GLY A 93 7.15 -5.93 13.92
CA GLY A 93 8.61 -5.82 13.88
C GLY A 93 9.28 -6.24 12.56
N THR A 94 8.54 -6.80 11.59
CA THR A 94 9.10 -7.10 10.27
C THR A 94 9.20 -5.84 9.40
N PRO A 95 10.32 -5.58 8.71
CA PRO A 95 10.44 -4.47 7.78
C PRO A 95 9.38 -4.54 6.69
N VAL A 96 8.68 -3.44 6.43
CA VAL A 96 7.65 -3.38 5.38
C VAL A 96 8.24 -3.70 4.01
N LEU A 97 9.51 -3.33 3.77
CA LEU A 97 10.20 -3.62 2.51
C LEU A 97 10.36 -5.13 2.26
N GLU A 98 10.66 -5.92 3.29
CA GLU A 98 10.78 -7.38 3.18
C GLU A 98 9.42 -8.03 2.92
N LEU A 99 8.38 -7.55 3.61
CA LEU A 99 7.01 -7.96 3.36
C LEU A 99 6.61 -7.67 1.92
N LEU A 100 6.87 -6.47 1.41
CA LEU A 100 6.60 -6.12 0.01
C LEU A 100 7.39 -7.01 -0.96
N ALA A 101 8.69 -7.22 -0.71
CA ALA A 101 9.53 -8.08 -1.54
C ALA A 101 8.98 -9.52 -1.64
N SER A 102 8.45 -10.06 -0.54
CA SER A 102 7.84 -11.40 -0.53
C SER A 102 6.51 -11.47 -1.31
N ARG A 103 5.80 -10.36 -1.44
CA ARG A 103 4.45 -10.29 -2.06
C ARG A 103 4.50 -9.92 -3.54
N ILE A 104 5.51 -9.14 -3.97
CA ILE A 104 5.67 -8.68 -5.35
C ILE A 104 5.56 -9.83 -6.39
N PRO A 105 6.22 -10.99 -6.22
CA PRO A 105 6.15 -12.07 -7.20
C PRO A 105 4.73 -12.57 -7.47
N TRP A 106 3.91 -12.67 -6.42
CA TRP A 106 2.51 -13.10 -6.53
C TRP A 106 1.66 -12.09 -7.27
N THR A 107 1.82 -10.79 -6.96
CA THR A 107 1.13 -9.72 -7.68
C THR A 107 1.51 -9.71 -9.16
N VAL A 108 2.80 -9.86 -9.46
CA VAL A 108 3.28 -9.92 -10.86
C VAL A 108 2.67 -11.10 -11.59
N LEU A 109 2.61 -12.29 -10.96
CA LEU A 109 1.99 -13.47 -11.57
C LEU A 109 0.51 -13.21 -11.90
N VAL A 110 -0.26 -12.69 -10.95
CA VAL A 110 -1.69 -12.42 -11.14
C VAL A 110 -1.93 -11.33 -12.20
N VAL A 111 -1.16 -10.24 -12.17
CA VAL A 111 -1.30 -9.15 -13.15
C VAL A 111 -0.90 -9.63 -14.54
N ALA A 112 0.22 -10.36 -14.67
CA ALA A 112 0.69 -10.84 -15.95
C ALA A 112 -0.30 -11.84 -16.58
N THR A 113 -0.80 -12.80 -15.80
CA THR A 113 -1.80 -13.77 -16.28
C THR A 113 -3.11 -13.08 -16.68
N SER A 114 -3.59 -12.14 -15.87
CA SER A 114 -4.80 -11.37 -16.16
C SER A 114 -4.64 -10.51 -17.42
N LEU A 115 -3.46 -9.91 -17.63
CA LEU A 115 -3.15 -9.14 -18.83
C LEU A 115 -3.17 -10.02 -20.08
N ILE A 116 -2.54 -11.21 -20.03
CA ILE A 116 -2.52 -12.15 -21.16
C ILE A 116 -3.95 -12.59 -21.51
N ILE A 117 -4.75 -12.97 -20.52
CA ILE A 117 -6.13 -13.40 -20.74
C ILE A 117 -6.96 -12.26 -21.32
N SER A 118 -6.88 -11.07 -20.72
CA SER A 118 -7.62 -9.88 -21.19
C SER A 118 -7.22 -9.49 -22.61
N PHE A 119 -5.93 -9.60 -22.94
CA PHE A 119 -5.42 -9.31 -24.27
C PHE A 119 -5.94 -10.32 -25.31
N LEU A 120 -5.90 -11.62 -24.99
CA LEU A 120 -6.42 -12.68 -25.88
C LEU A 120 -7.92 -12.54 -26.12
N ILE A 121 -8.69 -12.29 -25.06
CA ILE A 121 -10.14 -12.07 -25.16
C ILE A 121 -10.43 -10.79 -25.97
N GLY A 122 -9.71 -9.70 -25.69
CA GLY A 122 -9.86 -8.44 -26.41
C GLY A 122 -9.58 -8.59 -27.91
N ILE A 123 -8.53 -9.33 -28.28
CA ILE A 123 -8.23 -9.65 -29.69
C ILE A 123 -9.32 -10.51 -30.30
N ALA A 124 -9.78 -11.56 -29.62
CA ALA A 124 -10.82 -12.44 -30.16
C ALA A 124 -12.13 -11.67 -30.42
N ILE A 125 -12.56 -10.84 -29.45
CA ILE A 125 -13.74 -9.98 -29.60
C ILE A 125 -13.52 -8.98 -30.74
N GLY A 126 -12.38 -8.30 -30.78
CA GLY A 126 -12.03 -7.35 -31.83
C GLY A 126 -12.02 -7.98 -33.23
N MET A 127 -11.53 -9.22 -33.35
CA MET A 127 -11.52 -9.97 -34.61
C MET A 127 -12.94 -10.36 -35.04
N VAL A 128 -13.81 -10.80 -34.12
CA VAL A 128 -15.21 -11.11 -34.41
C VAL A 128 -15.98 -9.86 -34.85
N MET A 129 -15.74 -8.71 -34.20
CA MET A 129 -16.31 -7.43 -34.61
C MET A 129 -15.83 -7.02 -36.01
N ALA A 130 -14.54 -7.17 -36.31
CA ALA A 130 -13.98 -6.86 -37.62
C ALA A 130 -14.51 -7.78 -38.73
N TYR A 131 -14.74 -9.07 -38.44
CA TYR A 131 -15.28 -10.02 -39.41
C TYR A 131 -16.79 -9.84 -39.64
N LYS A 132 -17.54 -9.40 -38.62
CA LYS A 132 -18.96 -9.02 -38.72
C LYS A 132 -19.15 -7.51 -39.02
N HIS A 133 -18.37 -6.99 -39.94
CA HIS A 133 -18.51 -5.63 -40.44
C HIS A 133 -19.96 -5.40 -40.95
N GLY A 134 -20.69 -4.41 -40.42
CA GLY A 134 -22.08 -4.10 -40.76
C GLY A 134 -23.19 -4.81 -39.95
N GLY A 135 -22.87 -5.52 -38.86
CA GLY A 135 -23.87 -6.14 -37.96
C GLY A 135 -24.34 -5.24 -36.81
N LYS A 136 -25.35 -5.67 -36.02
CA LYS A 136 -25.90 -4.95 -34.84
C LYS A 136 -24.88 -4.56 -33.74
N LEU A 137 -23.62 -4.97 -33.85
CA LEU A 137 -22.51 -4.62 -32.96
C LEU A 137 -21.61 -3.52 -33.52
N ASP A 138 -21.90 -3.02 -34.73
CA ASP A 138 -21.16 -1.99 -35.47
C ASP A 138 -21.88 -0.63 -35.44
N SER A 139 -22.93 -0.49 -34.62
CA SER A 139 -23.70 0.75 -34.48
C SER A 139 -23.25 1.53 -33.25
N ALA A 140 -22.09 2.17 -33.34
CA ALA A 140 -21.68 3.26 -32.45
C ALA A 140 -21.33 4.50 -33.28
#